data_AF-A0A358DTP7-F1
#
_entry.id   AF-A0A358DTP7-F1
#
_cell.length_a   1.000
_cell.length_b   1.000
_cell.length_c   1.000
_cell.angle_alpha   90.00
_cell.angle_beta   90.00
_cell.angle_gamma   90.00
#
_symmetry.space_group_name_H-M   'P 1'
#
loop_
_entity.id
_entity.type
_entity.pdbx_description
1 polymer ?
#
loop_
_entity_poly.entity_id
_entity_poly.type
_entity_poly.pdbx_seq_one_letter_code
_entity_poly.pdbx_strand_id
1 'polypeptide(L)'
;GRSRTGRLIPPKTGMLAMTIQAMLKGVNRPVSIVPVYIGYENVMEVKSYLNELKGSKKKKESNWQVFSAIRKLKNYGHGYVNFGEPIQLNQFLESHVPNWRDCRNAEPEKKPAWLTPAVNELANNVMTRINRAAALNGMALSSLCLLSSKTHTMSEAELKQSMGDFVDLFNTVPFSDDATIPDLSVDDLYAETMKLGRFDIKEDDYGRLISPQPKSAIYLTYYRNNILHLFALPGLIMACVFAHKGTSKNAILQLIAALYPLLQRELFLHLSQDEALSHTDALVTALLDLGLLRQKGDDLLPPGAQQKQFHSAWLLSRCMQETLQRYAVVLTILDREKTISRSTLERTSKQVAERLSTLYGLSSPEFYDKNVLSSFISALKDNHWLDSAEDGSLKYSEECEGLREDVMALIWPEMAQHLENVAFHH
;
A
#
# COMPACT_ATOMS: atom_id res chain seq x y z
N GLY A 1 -6.57 -15.80 -2.69
CA GLY A 1 -5.26 -16.50 -2.57
C GLY A 1 -4.39 -15.67 -1.64
N ARG A 2 -3.44 -16.27 -0.93
CA ARG A 2 -2.59 -15.50 0.01
C ARG A 2 -1.73 -14.50 -0.75
N SER A 3 -1.62 -13.28 -0.25
CA SER A 3 -0.65 -12.32 -0.77
C SER A 3 0.77 -12.80 -0.47
N ARG A 4 1.68 -12.64 -1.43
CA ARG A 4 3.10 -12.97 -1.29
C ARG A 4 3.96 -11.75 -0.99
N THR A 5 3.41 -10.56 -1.18
CA THR A 5 4.10 -9.28 -0.98
C THR A 5 3.55 -8.52 0.22
N GLY A 6 2.54 -9.04 0.93
CA GLY A 6 1.86 -8.36 2.03
C GLY A 6 0.75 -7.41 1.57
N ARG A 7 0.75 -7.02 0.28
CA ARG A 7 -0.28 -6.17 -0.30
C ARG A 7 -1.56 -6.95 -0.57
N LEU A 8 -2.72 -6.30 -0.42
CA LEU A 8 -3.97 -6.88 -0.94
C LEU A 8 -3.86 -7.09 -2.46
N ILE A 9 -4.29 -8.27 -2.91
CA ILE A 9 -4.35 -8.64 -4.33
C ILE A 9 -5.74 -8.34 -4.88
N PRO A 10 -5.90 -8.10 -6.19
CA PRO A 10 -7.21 -7.95 -6.79
C PRO A 10 -8.18 -9.07 -6.36
N PRO A 11 -9.41 -8.73 -5.93
CA PRO A 11 -10.31 -9.70 -5.35
C PRO A 11 -10.74 -10.74 -6.38
N LYS A 12 -10.83 -12.00 -5.93
CA LYS A 12 -11.44 -13.06 -6.74
C LYS A 12 -12.95 -13.06 -6.53
N THR A 13 -13.66 -12.55 -7.53
CA THR A 13 -15.11 -12.29 -7.48
C THR A 13 -15.98 -13.53 -7.55
N GLY A 14 -15.45 -14.69 -7.92
CA GLY A 14 -16.23 -15.91 -8.15
C GLY A 14 -17.07 -16.35 -6.95
N MET A 15 -16.53 -16.33 -5.73
CA MET A 15 -17.29 -16.72 -4.52
C MET A 15 -18.42 -15.74 -4.21
N LEU A 16 -18.18 -14.43 -4.42
CA LEU A 16 -19.19 -13.39 -4.22
C LEU A 16 -20.32 -13.54 -5.26
N ALA A 17 -19.97 -13.77 -6.53
CA ALA A 17 -20.94 -14.04 -7.59
C ALA A 17 -21.78 -15.27 -7.31
N MET A 18 -21.16 -16.39 -6.86
CA MET A 18 -21.87 -17.60 -6.48
C MET A 18 -22.84 -17.36 -5.30
N THR A 19 -22.43 -16.54 -4.33
CA THR A 19 -23.27 -16.20 -3.17
C THR A 19 -24.49 -15.39 -3.57
N ILE A 20 -24.32 -14.34 -4.39
CA ILE A 20 -25.44 -13.53 -4.92
C ILE A 20 -26.37 -14.40 -5.79
N GLN A 21 -25.82 -15.27 -6.64
CA GLN A 21 -26.62 -16.20 -7.45
C GLN A 21 -27.41 -17.20 -6.60
N ALA A 22 -26.83 -17.70 -5.49
CA ALA A 22 -27.55 -18.57 -4.57
C ALA A 22 -28.74 -17.84 -3.91
N MET A 23 -28.57 -16.57 -3.55
CA MET A 23 -29.67 -15.73 -3.04
C MET A 23 -30.78 -15.52 -4.09
N LEU A 24 -30.42 -15.27 -5.35
CA LEU A 24 -31.38 -15.20 -6.46
C LEU A 24 -32.15 -16.52 -6.66
N LYS A 25 -31.55 -17.67 -6.35
CA LYS A 25 -32.23 -18.98 -6.43
C LYS A 25 -33.16 -19.28 -5.25
N GLY A 26 -33.39 -18.32 -4.36
CA GLY A 26 -34.39 -18.44 -3.30
C GLY A 26 -33.83 -18.81 -1.92
N VAL A 27 -32.54 -18.62 -1.66
CA VAL A 27 -32.02 -18.64 -0.27
C VAL A 27 -32.61 -17.43 0.47
N ASN A 28 -33.69 -17.66 1.22
CA ASN A 28 -34.46 -16.61 1.89
C ASN A 28 -33.92 -16.22 3.27
N ARG A 29 -32.61 -16.37 3.50
CA ARG A 29 -31.95 -16.02 4.76
C ARG A 29 -31.11 -14.76 4.55
N PRO A 30 -31.10 -13.80 5.48
CA PRO A 30 -30.16 -12.68 5.45
C PRO A 30 -28.73 -13.21 5.37
N VAL A 31 -27.95 -12.72 4.40
CA VAL A 31 -26.53 -13.06 4.25
C VAL A 31 -25.70 -11.82 4.56
N SER A 32 -24.70 -11.97 5.42
CA SER A 32 -23.72 -10.94 5.71
C SER A 32 -22.32 -11.41 5.32
N ILE A 33 -21.56 -10.54 4.68
CA ILE A 33 -20.15 -10.76 4.39
C ILE A 33 -19.35 -10.00 5.44
N VAL A 34 -18.52 -10.70 6.21
CA VAL A 34 -17.68 -10.09 7.25
C VAL A 34 -16.25 -9.94 6.70
N PRO A 35 -15.76 -8.71 6.48
CA PRO A 35 -14.37 -8.46 6.15
C PRO A 35 -13.47 -8.79 7.35
N VAL A 36 -12.40 -9.57 7.14
CA VAL A 36 -11.48 -9.96 8.22
C VAL A 36 -10.05 -9.64 7.81
N TYR A 37 -9.40 -8.77 8.60
CA TYR A 37 -7.96 -8.56 8.54
C TYR A 37 -7.25 -9.57 9.42
N ILE A 38 -6.15 -10.14 8.90
CA ILE A 38 -5.28 -11.02 9.67
C ILE A 38 -3.83 -10.58 9.46
N GLY A 39 -3.21 -10.06 10.52
CA GLY A 39 -1.81 -9.63 10.55
C GLY A 39 -0.97 -10.55 11.41
N TYR A 40 0.28 -10.80 11.03
CA TYR A 40 1.21 -11.61 11.81
C TYR A 40 2.53 -10.87 11.99
N GLU A 41 3.10 -10.95 13.18
CA GLU A 41 4.47 -10.47 13.43
C GLU A 41 5.53 -11.48 12.98
N ASN A 42 5.16 -12.75 12.84
CA ASN A 42 6.09 -13.79 12.42
C ASN A 42 5.43 -14.87 11.55
N VAL A 43 5.59 -14.78 10.23
CA VAL A 43 5.05 -15.77 9.30
C VAL A 43 5.99 -16.99 9.18
N MET A 44 5.46 -18.20 9.32
CA MET A 44 6.23 -19.47 9.23
C MET A 44 6.73 -19.80 7.81
N GLU A 45 5.95 -19.47 6.78
CA GLU A 45 6.12 -20.02 5.42
C GLU A 45 7.10 -19.22 4.51
N VAL A 46 7.72 -18.15 5.00
CA VAL A 46 8.41 -17.17 4.12
C VAL A 46 9.61 -17.74 3.35
N LYS A 47 10.31 -18.74 3.90
CA LYS A 47 11.41 -19.42 3.18
C LYS A 47 10.95 -20.22 1.97
N SER A 48 9.75 -20.83 2.02
CA SER A 48 9.15 -21.51 0.87
C SER A 48 8.70 -20.48 -0.18
N TYR A 49 8.17 -19.33 0.28
CA TYR A 49 7.74 -18.23 -0.58
C TYR A 49 8.87 -17.57 -1.37
N LEU A 50 10.05 -17.41 -0.76
CA LEU A 50 11.20 -16.82 -1.45
C LEU A 50 11.73 -17.75 -2.56
N ASN A 51 11.63 -19.07 -2.36
CA ASN A 51 11.95 -20.04 -3.40
C ASN A 51 10.91 -20.02 -4.54
N GLU A 52 9.62 -19.86 -4.23
CA GLU A 52 8.56 -19.70 -5.25
C GLU A 52 8.67 -18.37 -6.02
N LEU A 53 8.92 -17.24 -5.34
CA LEU A 53 9.14 -15.92 -5.96
C LEU A 53 10.39 -15.90 -6.85
N LYS A 54 11.41 -16.72 -6.52
CA LYS A 54 12.60 -16.95 -7.36
C LYS A 54 12.39 -18.01 -8.47
N GLY A 55 11.16 -18.49 -8.68
CA GLY A 55 10.82 -19.41 -9.77
C GLY A 55 11.04 -20.90 -9.49
N SER A 56 11.25 -21.31 -8.24
CA SER A 56 11.45 -22.72 -7.87
C SER A 56 10.11 -23.48 -7.84
N LYS A 57 10.05 -24.68 -8.45
CA LYS A 57 8.84 -25.52 -8.48
C LYS A 57 8.38 -25.96 -7.07
N LYS A 58 7.06 -25.93 -6.84
CA LYS A 58 6.39 -26.42 -5.63
C LYS A 58 6.72 -27.90 -5.39
N LYS A 59 7.47 -28.21 -4.32
CA LYS A 59 7.69 -29.61 -3.88
C LYS A 59 6.47 -30.08 -3.09
N LYS A 60 5.98 -31.31 -3.36
CA LYS A 60 4.96 -31.97 -2.53
C LYS A 60 5.52 -32.11 -1.11
N GLU A 61 4.81 -31.58 -0.12
CA GLU A 61 5.20 -31.74 1.28
C GLU A 61 5.00 -33.21 1.72
N SER A 62 5.98 -33.73 2.46
CA SER A 62 5.94 -35.06 3.05
C SER A 62 5.43 -34.95 4.49
N ASN A 63 4.58 -35.88 4.92
CA ASN A 63 4.01 -35.94 6.27
C ASN A 63 5.07 -35.95 7.40
N TRP A 64 6.33 -36.29 7.08
CA TRP A 64 7.47 -36.20 8.01
C TRP A 64 7.95 -34.76 8.31
N GLN A 65 7.61 -33.77 7.47
CA GLN A 65 7.95 -32.36 7.70
C GLN A 65 7.08 -31.71 8.79
N VAL A 66 5.89 -32.24 9.04
CA VAL A 66 4.93 -31.75 10.05
C VAL A 66 5.48 -31.93 11.48
N PHE A 67 6.09 -33.07 11.79
CA PHE A 67 6.70 -33.31 13.11
C PHE A 67 7.95 -32.45 13.36
N SER A 68 8.72 -32.11 12.31
CA SER A 68 9.84 -31.16 12.41
C SER A 68 9.37 -29.71 12.63
N ALA A 69 8.20 -29.35 12.07
CA ALA A 69 7.60 -28.02 12.23
C ALA A 69 7.14 -27.76 13.66
N ILE A 70 6.58 -28.77 14.35
CA ILE A 70 6.16 -28.67 15.76
C ILE A 70 7.35 -28.40 16.69
N ARG A 71 8.51 -29.03 16.46
CA ARG A 71 9.74 -28.76 17.24
C ARG A 71 10.37 -27.39 16.93
N LYS A 72 9.94 -26.73 15.86
CA LYS A 72 10.35 -25.38 15.46
C LYS A 72 9.36 -24.29 15.90
N LEU A 73 8.34 -24.63 16.68
CA LEU A 73 7.42 -23.67 17.28
C LEU A 73 8.20 -22.76 18.25
N LYS A 74 8.74 -21.67 17.72
CA LYS A 74 9.39 -20.57 18.45
C LYS A 74 8.36 -19.50 18.82
N ASN A 75 8.80 -18.43 19.49
CA ASN A 75 7.99 -17.22 19.63
C ASN A 75 7.62 -16.67 18.22
N TYR A 76 6.32 -16.68 17.90
CA TYR A 76 5.77 -16.14 16.65
C TYR A 76 5.23 -14.72 16.80
N GLY A 77 5.45 -14.09 17.96
CA GLY A 77 4.85 -12.81 18.29
C GLY A 77 3.33 -12.90 18.30
N HIS A 78 2.71 -11.76 18.05
CA HIS A 78 1.27 -11.62 18.05
C HIS A 78 0.67 -11.87 16.66
N GLY A 79 -0.50 -12.50 16.66
CA GLY A 79 -1.41 -12.56 15.52
C GLY A 79 -2.57 -11.61 15.79
N TYR A 80 -2.82 -10.69 14.87
CA TYR A 80 -3.89 -9.71 14.95
C TYR A 80 -5.04 -10.18 14.07
N VAL A 81 -6.26 -10.17 14.61
CA VAL A 81 -7.48 -10.50 13.87
C VAL A 81 -8.49 -9.39 14.15
N ASN A 82 -8.76 -8.59 13.11
CA ASN A 82 -9.71 -7.49 13.20
C ASN A 82 -10.87 -7.75 12.26
N PHE A 83 -12.07 -7.42 12.71
CA PHE A 83 -13.30 -7.58 11.95
C PHE A 83 -13.75 -6.20 11.50
N GLY A 84 -13.80 -6.00 10.18
CA GLY A 84 -14.41 -4.81 9.61
C GLY A 84 -15.94 -4.88 9.70
N GLU A 85 -16.59 -3.74 9.52
CA GLU A 85 -18.05 -3.66 9.50
C GLU A 85 -18.66 -4.70 8.52
N PRO A 86 -19.60 -5.56 8.96
CA PRO A 86 -20.26 -6.52 8.08
C PRO A 86 -21.05 -5.85 6.96
N ILE A 87 -20.94 -6.38 5.74
CA ILE A 87 -21.76 -5.96 4.60
C ILE A 87 -23.02 -6.83 4.57
N GLN A 88 -24.17 -6.23 4.87
CA GLN A 88 -25.46 -6.89 4.70
C GLN A 88 -25.80 -7.00 3.22
N LEU A 89 -25.74 -8.21 2.67
CA LEU A 89 -25.81 -8.42 1.22
C LEU A 89 -27.19 -8.05 0.64
N ASN A 90 -28.26 -8.25 1.41
CA ASN A 90 -29.61 -7.84 1.02
C ASN A 90 -29.69 -6.31 0.84
N GLN A 91 -29.20 -5.56 1.83
CA GLN A 91 -29.19 -4.10 1.82
C GLN A 91 -28.29 -3.56 0.71
N PHE A 92 -27.12 -4.16 0.53
CA PHE A 92 -26.21 -3.83 -0.57
C PHE A 92 -26.90 -4.00 -1.94
N LEU A 93 -27.58 -5.12 -2.16
CA LEU A 93 -28.29 -5.35 -3.44
C LEU A 93 -29.48 -4.41 -3.61
N GLU A 94 -30.21 -4.09 -2.55
CA GLU A 94 -31.31 -3.12 -2.59
C GLU A 94 -30.85 -1.71 -3.01
N SER A 95 -29.69 -1.27 -2.55
CA SER A 95 -29.17 0.06 -2.88
C SER A 95 -28.52 0.15 -4.27
N HIS A 96 -27.84 -0.91 -4.73
CA HIS A 96 -27.08 -0.87 -6.00
C HIS A 96 -27.84 -1.45 -7.19
N VAL A 97 -28.82 -2.32 -6.94
CA VAL A 97 -29.61 -3.00 -7.98
C VAL A 97 -31.09 -2.95 -7.60
N PRO A 98 -31.79 -1.85 -7.91
CA PRO A 98 -33.23 -1.75 -7.69
C PRO A 98 -33.94 -2.94 -8.34
N ASN A 99 -34.88 -3.55 -7.62
CA ASN A 99 -35.67 -4.69 -8.10
C ASN A 99 -34.86 -5.96 -8.43
N TRP A 100 -33.66 -6.16 -7.86
CA TRP A 100 -32.87 -7.39 -8.05
C TRP A 100 -33.66 -8.68 -7.76
N ARG A 101 -34.68 -8.61 -6.91
CA ARG A 101 -35.57 -9.73 -6.55
C ARG A 101 -36.46 -10.18 -7.71
N ASP A 102 -36.79 -9.31 -8.66
CA ASP A 102 -37.65 -9.63 -9.80
C ASP A 102 -36.95 -10.59 -10.78
N CYS A 103 -35.61 -10.59 -10.74
CA CYS A 103 -34.78 -11.52 -11.50
C CYS A 103 -34.84 -12.96 -10.96
N ARG A 104 -35.52 -13.24 -9.85
CA ARG A 104 -35.69 -14.62 -9.30
C ARG A 104 -36.40 -15.57 -10.25
N ASN A 105 -37.29 -15.04 -11.10
CA ASN A 105 -38.14 -15.81 -12.01
C ASN A 105 -37.69 -15.72 -13.48
N ALA A 106 -36.62 -14.98 -13.77
CA ALA A 106 -36.01 -14.93 -15.09
C ALA A 106 -35.28 -16.26 -15.39
N GLU A 107 -35.12 -16.61 -16.67
CA GLU A 107 -34.49 -17.87 -17.13
C GLU A 107 -33.27 -18.26 -16.26
N PRO A 108 -33.29 -19.41 -15.56
CA PRO A 108 -32.29 -19.76 -14.54
C PRO A 108 -30.84 -19.86 -15.05
N GLU A 109 -30.66 -19.95 -16.37
CA GLU A 109 -29.35 -20.05 -17.02
C GLU A 109 -28.75 -18.70 -17.44
N LYS A 110 -29.55 -17.62 -17.53
CA LYS A 110 -29.07 -16.33 -18.00
C LYS A 110 -28.62 -15.45 -16.83
N LYS A 111 -27.31 -15.21 -16.75
CA LYS A 111 -26.74 -14.28 -15.76
C LYS A 111 -27.26 -12.85 -16.02
N PRO A 112 -27.81 -12.15 -15.01
CA PRO A 112 -28.22 -10.76 -15.18
C PRO A 112 -27.04 -9.86 -15.52
N ALA A 113 -27.25 -8.86 -16.39
CA ALA A 113 -26.20 -7.93 -16.80
C ALA A 113 -25.62 -7.13 -15.62
N TRP A 114 -26.45 -6.82 -14.61
CA TRP A 114 -26.05 -6.11 -13.40
C TRP A 114 -25.15 -6.93 -12.46
N LEU A 115 -25.10 -8.26 -12.61
CA LEU A 115 -24.42 -9.12 -11.65
C LEU A 115 -22.92 -8.84 -11.59
N THR A 116 -22.26 -8.70 -12.74
CA THR A 116 -20.82 -8.46 -12.78
C THR A 116 -20.43 -7.12 -12.17
N PRO A 117 -21.07 -5.98 -12.53
CA PRO A 117 -20.84 -4.70 -11.87
C PRO A 117 -21.06 -4.76 -10.34
N ALA A 118 -22.20 -5.27 -9.89
CA ALA A 118 -22.52 -5.34 -8.46
C ALA A 118 -21.53 -6.22 -7.68
N VAL A 119 -21.08 -7.33 -8.27
CA VAL A 119 -20.06 -8.20 -7.67
C VAL A 119 -18.70 -7.49 -7.57
N ASN A 120 -18.31 -6.73 -8.59
CA ASN A 120 -17.04 -6.00 -8.58
C ASN A 120 -17.03 -4.91 -7.51
N GLU A 121 -18.14 -4.17 -7.38
CA GLU A 121 -18.31 -3.17 -6.34
C GLU A 121 -18.33 -3.77 -4.94
N LEU A 122 -19.09 -4.84 -4.73
CA LEU A 122 -19.07 -5.60 -3.48
C LEU A 122 -17.67 -6.09 -3.13
N ALA A 123 -16.94 -6.60 -4.12
CA ALA A 123 -15.58 -7.06 -3.95
C ALA A 123 -14.66 -5.91 -3.52
N ASN A 124 -14.77 -4.74 -4.14
CA ASN A 124 -14.03 -3.55 -3.74
C ASN A 124 -14.34 -3.15 -2.29
N ASN A 125 -15.63 -3.10 -1.92
CA ASN A 125 -16.07 -2.79 -0.55
C ASN A 125 -15.49 -3.77 0.48
N VAL A 126 -15.45 -5.07 0.17
CA VAL A 126 -14.82 -6.07 1.05
C VAL A 126 -13.33 -5.78 1.22
N MET A 127 -12.59 -5.52 0.14
CA MET A 127 -11.14 -5.28 0.21
C MET A 127 -10.82 -4.00 0.97
N THR A 128 -11.58 -2.95 0.72
CA THR A 128 -11.48 -1.67 1.42
C THR A 128 -11.75 -1.83 2.93
N ARG A 129 -12.78 -2.59 3.32
CA ARG A 129 -13.07 -2.86 4.74
C ARG A 129 -12.05 -3.78 5.42
N ILE A 130 -11.41 -4.70 4.67
CA ILE A 130 -10.26 -5.45 5.19
C ILE A 130 -9.11 -4.49 5.53
N ASN A 131 -8.77 -3.57 4.62
CA ASN A 131 -7.68 -2.64 4.85
C ASN A 131 -8.00 -1.56 5.90
N ARG A 132 -9.26 -1.14 6.00
CA ARG A 132 -9.77 -0.28 7.07
C ARG A 132 -9.45 -0.88 8.44
N ALA A 133 -9.63 -2.19 8.61
CA ALA A 133 -9.39 -2.93 9.84
C ALA A 133 -7.93 -3.36 10.08
N ALA A 134 -6.93 -2.76 9.42
CA ALA A 134 -5.54 -3.18 9.58
C ALA A 134 -4.98 -2.91 10.98
N ALA A 135 -3.99 -3.71 11.40
CA ALA A 135 -3.34 -3.58 12.70
C ALA A 135 -1.89 -3.08 12.55
N LEU A 136 -1.59 -1.96 13.19
CA LEU A 136 -0.22 -1.53 13.45
C LEU A 136 0.42 -2.49 14.46
N ASN A 137 1.66 -2.89 14.21
CA ASN A 137 2.41 -3.79 15.07
C ASN A 137 3.91 -3.51 14.94
N GLY A 138 4.70 -3.96 15.92
CA GLY A 138 6.10 -3.59 16.01
C GLY A 138 6.96 -4.15 14.86
N MET A 139 6.65 -5.34 14.35
CA MET A 139 7.33 -5.92 13.18
C MET A 139 7.08 -5.08 11.92
N ALA A 140 5.83 -4.69 11.66
CA ALA A 140 5.47 -3.89 10.50
C ALA A 140 6.04 -2.47 10.58
N LEU A 141 5.97 -1.82 11.76
CA LEU A 141 6.57 -0.50 12.01
C LEU A 141 8.09 -0.52 11.83
N SER A 142 8.77 -1.49 12.43
CA SER A 142 10.23 -1.63 12.28
C SER A 142 10.62 -1.87 10.82
N SER A 143 9.83 -2.68 10.10
CA SER A 143 10.05 -2.94 8.67
C SER A 143 9.88 -1.67 7.83
N LEU A 144 8.83 -0.89 8.09
CA LEU A 144 8.60 0.39 7.42
C LEU A 144 9.75 1.37 7.68
N CYS A 145 10.18 1.53 8.94
CA CYS A 145 11.25 2.45 9.31
C CYS A 145 12.56 2.08 8.61
N LEU A 146 13.00 0.82 8.75
CA LEU A 146 14.24 0.35 8.15
C LEU A 146 14.19 0.44 6.63
N LEU A 147 13.11 0.01 5.97
CA LEU A 147 13.02 0.08 4.50
C LEU A 147 12.88 1.51 3.97
N SER A 148 12.46 2.46 4.81
CA SER A 148 12.41 3.88 4.43
C SER A 148 13.76 4.57 4.67
N SER A 149 14.62 4.02 5.54
CA SER A 149 15.95 4.57 5.80
C SER A 149 16.90 4.32 4.62
N LYS A 150 17.85 5.23 4.38
CA LYS A 150 18.73 5.17 3.19
C LYS A 150 19.61 3.91 3.14
N THR A 151 20.05 3.40 4.28
CA THR A 151 20.99 2.27 4.40
C THR A 151 20.31 0.99 4.89
N HIS A 152 19.00 1.03 5.11
CA HIS A 152 18.25 0.03 5.85
C HIS A 152 18.83 -0.31 7.23
N THR A 153 19.61 0.59 7.82
CA THR A 153 20.20 0.43 9.15
C THR A 153 19.86 1.67 9.96
N MET A 154 19.49 1.48 11.23
CA MET A 154 19.16 2.56 12.15
C MET A 154 19.75 2.25 13.53
N SER A 155 20.08 3.29 14.29
CA SER A 155 20.34 3.10 15.72
C SER A 155 19.06 2.69 16.46
N GLU A 156 19.19 2.04 17.60
CA GLU A 156 18.04 1.70 18.45
C GLU A 156 17.23 2.93 18.84
N ALA A 157 17.91 4.01 19.20
CA ALA A 157 17.26 5.25 19.62
C ALA A 157 16.41 5.86 18.50
N GLU A 158 16.95 5.94 17.28
CA GLU A 158 16.21 6.46 16.11
C GLU A 158 15.01 5.57 15.74
N LEU A 159 15.18 4.26 15.85
CA LEU A 159 14.12 3.29 15.55
C LEU A 159 12.98 3.38 16.56
N LYS A 160 13.30 3.40 17.85
CA LYS A 160 12.31 3.61 18.91
C LYS A 160 11.60 4.95 18.76
N GLN A 161 12.35 6.04 18.56
CA GLN A 161 11.76 7.36 18.35
C GLN A 161 10.76 7.36 17.18
N SER A 162 11.15 6.78 16.04
CA SER A 162 10.27 6.72 14.86
C SER A 162 9.06 5.82 15.07
N MET A 163 9.21 4.69 15.77
CA MET A 163 8.08 3.84 16.15
C MET A 163 7.10 4.61 17.05
N GLY A 164 7.62 5.35 18.03
CA GLY A 164 6.82 6.18 18.93
C GLY A 164 6.08 7.29 18.20
N ASP A 165 6.79 8.09 17.40
CA ASP A 165 6.19 9.19 16.64
C ASP A 165 5.07 8.70 15.70
N PHE A 166 5.20 7.48 15.14
CA PHE A 166 4.16 6.90 14.29
C PHE A 166 2.98 6.34 15.09
N VAL A 167 3.23 5.73 16.25
CA VAL A 167 2.15 5.30 17.16
C VAL A 167 1.38 6.52 17.66
N ASP A 168 2.06 7.58 18.08
CA ASP A 168 1.46 8.84 18.53
C ASP A 168 0.65 9.52 17.42
N LEU A 169 1.15 9.51 16.18
CA LEU A 169 0.41 10.00 15.02
C LEU A 169 -0.92 9.28 14.84
N PHE A 170 -0.92 7.94 14.85
CA PHE A 170 -2.16 7.18 14.67
C PHE A 170 -3.06 7.17 15.91
N ASN A 171 -2.51 7.37 17.11
CA ASN A 171 -3.34 7.64 18.30
C ASN A 171 -4.05 8.99 18.19
N THR A 172 -3.41 9.99 17.60
CA THR A 172 -3.97 11.35 17.43
C THR A 172 -4.97 11.39 16.27
N VAL A 173 -4.62 10.79 15.15
CA VAL A 173 -5.45 10.71 13.93
C VAL A 173 -5.48 9.25 13.48
N PRO A 174 -6.41 8.43 14.02
CA PRO A 174 -6.54 7.05 13.63
C PRO A 174 -6.83 6.91 12.14
N PHE A 175 -6.23 5.90 11.50
CA PHE A 175 -6.53 5.59 10.11
C PHE A 175 -8.01 5.24 9.94
N SER A 176 -8.58 4.51 10.90
CA SER A 176 -10.00 4.19 10.96
C SER A 176 -10.38 3.74 12.37
N ASP A 177 -11.67 3.69 12.67
CA ASP A 177 -12.19 3.17 13.95
C ASP A 177 -11.99 1.65 14.10
N ASP A 178 -11.79 0.92 12.99
CA ASP A 178 -11.59 -0.52 12.98
C ASP A 178 -10.10 -0.91 13.05
N ALA A 179 -9.20 0.07 12.93
CA ALA A 179 -7.76 -0.16 12.93
C ALA A 179 -7.24 -0.39 14.35
N THR A 180 -6.30 -1.33 14.51
CA THR A 180 -5.65 -1.54 15.82
C THR A 180 -4.36 -0.74 15.87
N ILE A 181 -4.19 0.00 16.96
CA ILE A 181 -2.94 0.67 17.33
C ILE A 181 -2.39 -0.05 18.59
N PRO A 182 -1.08 -0.32 18.68
CA PRO A 182 -0.51 -0.96 19.87
C PRO A 182 -0.75 -0.14 21.14
N ASP A 183 -1.21 -0.80 22.21
CA ASP A 183 -1.37 -0.24 23.56
C ASP A 183 -0.12 -0.46 24.44
N LEU A 184 0.99 -0.84 23.83
CA LEU A 184 2.27 -1.06 24.52
C LEU A 184 3.09 0.21 24.53
N SER A 185 3.94 0.36 25.55
CA SER A 185 5.02 1.34 25.48
C SER A 185 5.92 1.04 24.28
N VAL A 186 6.54 2.07 23.71
CA VAL A 186 7.42 1.92 22.54
C VAL A 186 8.62 1.03 22.87
N ASP A 187 9.13 1.09 24.10
CA ASP A 187 10.21 0.23 24.56
C ASP A 187 9.81 -1.24 24.62
N ASP A 188 8.61 -1.54 25.11
CA ASP A 188 8.07 -2.90 25.16
C ASP A 188 7.77 -3.41 23.75
N LEU A 189 7.12 -2.60 22.91
CA LEU A 189 6.83 -2.93 21.52
C LEU A 189 8.12 -3.27 20.74
N TYR A 190 9.15 -2.45 20.91
CA TYR A 190 10.48 -2.71 20.35
C TYR A 190 11.08 -4.01 20.90
N ALA A 191 11.09 -4.18 22.23
CA ALA A 191 11.71 -5.34 22.88
C ALA A 191 11.04 -6.65 22.45
N GLU A 192 9.71 -6.69 22.36
CA GLU A 192 8.95 -7.84 21.87
C GLU A 192 9.27 -8.14 20.40
N THR A 193 9.34 -7.11 19.57
CA THR A 193 9.67 -7.24 18.15
C THR A 193 11.09 -7.80 17.95
N MET A 194 12.07 -7.32 18.71
CA MET A 194 13.45 -7.81 18.62
C MET A 194 13.58 -9.27 19.06
N LYS A 195 12.78 -9.73 20.05
CA LYS A 195 12.75 -11.14 20.51
C LYS A 195 12.32 -12.12 19.42
N LEU A 196 11.69 -11.66 18.34
CA LEU A 196 11.33 -12.50 17.18
C LEU A 196 12.54 -12.96 16.36
N GLY A 197 13.71 -12.34 16.56
CA GLY A 197 14.95 -12.73 15.92
C GLY A 197 14.93 -12.58 14.40
N ARG A 198 14.27 -11.51 13.92
CA ARG A 198 14.13 -11.18 12.49
C ARG A 198 15.09 -10.08 12.00
N PHE A 199 15.81 -9.44 12.92
CA PHE A 199 16.77 -8.39 12.63
C PHE A 199 18.19 -8.86 12.95
N ASP A 200 19.18 -8.23 12.33
CA ASP A 200 20.58 -8.28 12.72
C ASP A 200 20.85 -7.11 13.65
N ILE A 201 21.34 -7.40 14.85
CA ILE A 201 21.65 -6.41 15.89
C ILE A 201 23.15 -6.46 16.10
N LYS A 202 23.82 -5.35 15.79
CA LYS A 202 25.24 -5.15 16.07
C LYS A 202 25.37 -4.13 17.18
N GLU A 203 26.29 -4.38 18.09
CA GLU A 203 26.60 -3.48 19.19
C GLU A 203 28.05 -3.03 19.05
N ASP A 204 28.27 -1.72 19.12
CA ASP A 204 29.57 -1.09 19.15
C ASP A 204 29.66 -0.12 20.34
N ASP A 205 30.77 0.59 20.48
CA ASP A 205 31.01 1.53 21.59
C ASP A 205 30.00 2.70 21.63
N TYR A 206 29.21 2.90 20.56
CA TYR A 206 28.25 4.00 20.40
C TYR A 206 26.78 3.52 20.49
N GLY A 207 26.55 2.22 20.62
CA GLY A 207 25.24 1.63 20.89
C GLY A 207 24.84 0.52 19.92
N ARG A 208 23.53 0.23 19.88
CA ARG A 208 22.98 -0.85 19.04
C ARG A 208 22.52 -0.34 17.69
N LEU A 209 22.95 -1.01 16.64
CA LEU A 209 22.55 -0.83 15.26
C LEU A 209 21.64 -1.99 14.83
N ILE A 210 20.48 -1.65 14.28
CA ILE A 210 19.46 -2.60 13.82
C ILE A 210 19.43 -2.57 12.30
N SER A 211 19.51 -3.73 11.68
CA SER A 211 19.39 -3.88 10.23
C SER A 211 18.60 -5.15 9.86
N PRO A 212 18.05 -5.26 8.63
CA PRO A 212 17.52 -6.49 8.12
C PRO A 212 18.60 -7.58 8.09
N GLN A 213 18.27 -8.81 8.48
CA GLN A 213 19.16 -9.94 8.27
C GLN A 213 19.53 -10.11 6.78
N PRO A 214 20.71 -10.67 6.45
CA PRO A 214 21.09 -10.92 5.05
C PRO A 214 20.02 -11.70 4.30
N LYS A 215 19.64 -11.22 3.10
CA LYS A 215 18.57 -11.78 2.23
C LYS A 215 17.16 -11.69 2.83
N SER A 216 16.95 -10.89 3.88
CA SER A 216 15.64 -10.69 4.54
C SER A 216 14.94 -9.38 4.21
N ALA A 217 15.57 -8.44 3.49
CA ALA A 217 14.93 -7.18 3.09
C ALA A 217 13.60 -7.42 2.35
N ILE A 218 13.55 -8.43 1.48
CA ILE A 218 12.33 -8.88 0.78
C ILE A 218 11.25 -9.36 1.78
N TYR A 219 11.64 -9.94 2.92
CA TYR A 219 10.70 -10.32 3.97
C TYR A 219 10.14 -9.12 4.73
N LEU A 220 10.97 -8.11 4.99
CA LEU A 220 10.48 -6.87 5.61
C LEU A 220 9.48 -6.15 4.70
N THR A 221 9.63 -6.24 3.38
CA THR A 221 8.65 -5.72 2.42
C THR A 221 7.26 -6.28 2.67
N TYR A 222 7.13 -7.58 2.98
CA TYR A 222 5.85 -8.19 3.33
C TYR A 222 5.21 -7.52 4.55
N TYR A 223 5.97 -7.33 5.64
CA TYR A 223 5.45 -6.74 6.87
C TYR A 223 5.13 -5.25 6.70
N ARG A 224 6.01 -4.48 6.04
CA ARG A 224 5.77 -3.08 5.66
C ARG A 224 4.45 -2.94 4.89
N ASN A 225 4.24 -3.80 3.90
CA ASN A 225 3.09 -3.69 3.01
C ASN A 225 1.75 -4.00 3.67
N ASN A 226 1.74 -4.64 4.84
CA ASN A 226 0.52 -4.83 5.64
C ASN A 226 0.02 -3.54 6.29
N ILE A 227 0.87 -2.50 6.36
CA ILE A 227 0.52 -1.20 6.96
C ILE A 227 0.78 -0.02 6.03
N LEU A 228 1.43 -0.21 4.87
CA LEU A 228 1.82 0.89 3.98
C LEU A 228 0.64 1.79 3.58
N HIS A 229 -0.57 1.23 3.46
CA HIS A 229 -1.78 1.99 3.12
C HIS A 229 -2.22 2.97 4.23
N LEU A 230 -1.89 2.72 5.50
CA LEU A 230 -2.09 3.68 6.60
C LEU A 230 -1.17 4.90 6.42
N PHE A 231 0.01 4.69 5.86
CA PHE A 231 1.04 5.70 5.69
C PHE A 231 0.95 6.45 4.35
N ALA A 232 -0.03 6.14 3.50
CA ALA A 232 -0.13 6.73 2.16
C ALA A 232 -0.29 8.25 2.21
N LEU A 233 -1.25 8.75 2.99
CA LEU A 233 -1.48 10.19 3.16
C LEU A 233 -0.35 10.89 3.94
N PRO A 234 0.04 10.48 5.16
CA PRO A 234 1.13 11.17 5.88
C PRO A 234 2.46 11.09 5.12
N GLY A 235 2.72 10.01 4.39
CA GLY A 235 3.89 9.86 3.53
C GLY A 235 3.89 10.84 2.35
N LEU A 236 2.74 11.05 1.69
CA LEU A 236 2.61 12.04 0.62
C LEU A 236 2.76 13.48 1.13
N ILE A 237 2.14 13.80 2.29
CA ILE A 237 2.30 15.11 2.94
C ILE A 237 3.79 15.39 3.16
N MET A 238 4.52 14.44 3.78
CA MET A 238 5.95 14.59 4.01
C MET A 238 6.77 14.63 2.72
N ALA A 239 6.45 13.79 1.72
CA ALA A 239 7.16 13.80 0.44
C ALA A 239 7.06 15.18 -0.24
N CYS A 240 5.88 15.79 -0.25
CA CYS A 240 5.64 17.12 -0.79
C CYS A 240 6.45 18.19 -0.06
N VAL A 241 6.37 18.21 1.28
CA VAL A 241 7.09 19.20 2.10
C VAL A 241 8.60 19.08 1.94
N PHE A 242 9.15 17.86 1.89
CA PHE A 242 10.59 17.66 1.67
C PHE A 242 11.04 18.01 0.26
N ALA A 243 10.26 17.63 -0.77
CA ALA A 243 10.59 17.90 -2.18
C ALA A 243 10.69 19.40 -2.46
N HIS A 244 9.75 20.20 -1.95
CA HIS A 244 9.71 21.64 -2.17
C HIS A 244 10.49 22.45 -1.11
N LYS A 245 11.11 21.78 -0.12
CA LYS A 245 11.79 22.41 1.02
C LYS A 245 10.88 23.36 1.82
N GLY A 246 9.59 23.07 1.83
CA GLY A 246 8.54 23.94 2.32
C GLY A 246 7.44 24.14 1.29
N THR A 247 6.18 24.08 1.72
CA THR A 247 5.04 24.31 0.83
C THR A 247 3.80 24.75 1.61
N SER A 248 2.82 25.33 0.92
CA SER A 248 1.55 25.70 1.54
C SER A 248 0.65 24.47 1.77
N LYS A 249 -0.23 24.56 2.77
CA LYS A 249 -1.27 23.54 3.02
C LYS A 249 -2.16 23.30 1.78
N ASN A 250 -2.47 24.36 1.03
CA ASN A 250 -3.29 24.27 -0.17
C ASN A 250 -2.61 23.42 -1.27
N ALA A 251 -1.30 23.62 -1.49
CA ALA A 251 -0.55 22.81 -2.45
C ALA A 251 -0.54 21.32 -2.06
N ILE A 252 -0.44 21.01 -0.76
CA ILE A 252 -0.56 19.61 -0.28
C ILE A 252 -1.95 19.05 -0.60
N LEU A 253 -3.02 19.80 -0.33
CA LEU A 253 -4.39 19.34 -0.61
C LEU A 253 -4.63 19.13 -2.11
N GLN A 254 -4.10 20.00 -2.98
CA GLN A 254 -4.18 19.84 -4.43
C GLN A 254 -3.45 18.58 -4.89
N LEU A 255 -2.24 18.33 -4.37
CA LEU A 255 -1.48 17.13 -4.66
C LEU A 255 -2.22 15.85 -4.20
N ILE A 256 -2.80 15.87 -3.00
CA ILE A 256 -3.61 14.76 -2.50
C ILE A 256 -4.85 14.56 -3.39
N ALA A 257 -5.52 15.63 -3.81
CA ALA A 257 -6.69 15.53 -4.68
C ALA A 257 -6.36 14.83 -6.01
N ALA A 258 -5.18 15.11 -6.58
CA ALA A 258 -4.72 14.48 -7.82
C ALA A 258 -4.29 13.02 -7.66
N LEU A 259 -3.54 12.70 -6.59
CA LEU A 259 -2.95 11.37 -6.39
C LEU A 259 -3.85 10.37 -5.66
N TYR A 260 -4.75 10.85 -4.81
CA TYR A 260 -5.56 9.99 -3.95
C TYR A 260 -6.39 8.97 -4.73
N PRO A 261 -7.11 9.30 -5.82
CA PRO A 261 -7.89 8.31 -6.56
C PRO A 261 -7.05 7.15 -7.12
N LEU A 262 -5.80 7.43 -7.50
CA LEU A 262 -4.86 6.44 -8.01
C LEU A 262 -4.40 5.50 -6.88
N LEU A 263 -4.05 6.08 -5.73
CA LEU A 263 -3.68 5.33 -4.53
C LEU A 263 -4.86 4.55 -3.95
N GLN A 264 -6.06 5.10 -3.96
CA GLN A 264 -7.28 4.47 -3.47
C GLN A 264 -7.54 3.17 -4.23
N ARG A 265 -7.41 3.19 -5.56
CA ARG A 265 -7.53 2.01 -6.42
C ARG A 265 -6.43 0.97 -6.16
N GLU A 266 -5.20 1.42 -5.98
CA GLU A 266 -4.03 0.54 -5.82
C GLU A 266 -3.92 -0.08 -4.41
N LEU A 267 -4.32 0.67 -3.38
CA LEU A 267 -4.16 0.31 -1.97
C LEU A 267 -5.48 0.01 -1.26
N PHE A 268 -6.60 0.01 -1.98
CA PHE A 268 -7.95 -0.19 -1.41
C PHE A 268 -8.20 0.75 -0.22
N LEU A 269 -7.92 2.04 -0.41
CA LEU A 269 -8.18 3.06 0.62
C LEU A 269 -9.69 3.27 0.77
N HIS A 270 -10.11 3.62 1.98
CA HIS A 270 -11.52 3.57 2.37
C HIS A 270 -12.24 4.90 2.40
N LEU A 271 -11.49 6.00 2.45
CA LEU A 271 -12.07 7.33 2.46
C LEU A 271 -12.53 7.67 1.03
N SER A 272 -13.64 8.38 0.91
CA SER A 272 -13.96 9.15 -0.30
C SER A 272 -12.92 10.27 -0.51
N GLN A 273 -12.96 10.95 -1.66
CA GLN A 273 -12.03 12.04 -1.95
C GLN A 273 -12.16 13.20 -0.94
N ASP A 274 -13.38 13.62 -0.63
CA ASP A 274 -13.62 14.70 0.34
C ASP A 274 -13.20 14.32 1.77
N GLU A 275 -13.46 13.07 2.17
CA GLU A 275 -12.99 12.54 3.45
C GLU A 275 -11.46 12.45 3.49
N ALA A 276 -10.81 12.09 2.39
CA ALA A 276 -9.35 12.05 2.32
C ALA A 276 -8.70 13.44 2.44
N LEU A 277 -9.32 14.46 1.86
CA LEU A 277 -8.88 15.86 2.02
C LEU A 277 -9.08 16.36 3.45
N SER A 278 -10.23 16.06 4.05
CA SER A 278 -10.52 16.39 5.45
C SER A 278 -9.58 15.66 6.42
N HIS A 279 -9.30 14.38 6.15
CA HIS A 279 -8.35 13.59 6.93
C HIS A 279 -6.91 14.12 6.75
N THR A 280 -6.54 14.55 5.55
CA THR A 280 -5.26 15.22 5.27
C THR A 280 -5.10 16.49 6.12
N ASP A 281 -6.17 17.28 6.26
CA ASP A 281 -6.20 18.47 7.11
C ASP A 281 -5.89 18.15 8.58
N ALA A 282 -6.56 17.12 9.10
CA ALA A 282 -6.34 16.62 10.46
C ALA A 282 -4.91 16.09 10.64
N LEU A 283 -4.39 15.34 9.67
CA LEU A 283 -3.01 14.84 9.68
C LEU A 283 -2.00 15.99 9.70
N VAL A 284 -2.17 17.04 8.89
CA VAL A 284 -1.28 18.22 8.93
C VAL A 284 -1.25 18.85 10.31
N THR A 285 -2.41 18.98 10.96
CA THR A 285 -2.52 19.52 12.32
C THR A 285 -1.78 18.64 13.32
N ALA A 286 -2.02 17.33 13.32
CA ALA A 286 -1.34 16.39 14.20
C ALA A 286 0.18 16.35 13.97
N LEU A 287 0.63 16.43 12.72
CA LEU A 287 2.05 16.49 12.37
C LEU A 287 2.73 17.75 12.92
N LEU A 288 2.03 18.90 12.96
CA LEU A 288 2.51 20.11 13.61
C LEU A 288 2.61 19.94 15.13
N ASP A 289 1.57 19.40 15.75
CA ASP A 289 1.51 19.19 17.21
C ASP A 289 2.59 18.22 17.71
N LEU A 290 2.88 17.18 16.93
CA LEU A 290 3.93 16.20 17.22
C LEU A 290 5.34 16.71 16.88
N GLY A 291 5.46 17.87 16.21
CA GLY A 291 6.73 18.45 15.77
C GLY A 291 7.36 17.74 14.56
N LEU A 292 6.58 16.91 13.85
CA LEU A 292 6.94 16.31 12.56
C LEU A 292 6.82 17.30 11.39
N LEU A 293 6.10 18.40 11.61
CA LEU A 293 6.08 19.60 10.77
C LEU A 293 6.38 20.84 11.60
N ARG A 294 6.76 21.91 10.90
CA ARG A 294 6.82 23.26 11.46
C ARG A 294 6.07 24.21 10.55
N GLN A 295 5.52 25.27 11.12
CA GLN A 295 4.87 26.32 10.35
C GLN A 295 5.70 27.61 10.39
N LYS A 296 5.85 28.28 9.24
CA LYS A 296 6.44 29.61 9.12
C LYS A 296 5.58 30.45 8.17
N GLY A 297 4.73 31.30 8.74
CA GLY A 297 3.69 31.98 7.95
C GLY A 297 2.71 30.95 7.39
N ASP A 298 2.49 30.98 6.08
CA ASP A 298 1.60 30.04 5.38
C ASP A 298 2.30 28.74 4.94
N ASP A 299 3.63 28.68 5.07
CA ASP A 299 4.42 27.53 4.66
C ASP A 299 4.59 26.51 5.79
N LEU A 300 4.37 25.24 5.42
CA LEU A 300 4.69 24.05 6.20
C LEU A 300 6.08 23.57 5.80
N LEU A 301 6.95 23.44 6.80
CA LEU A 301 8.36 23.10 6.66
C LEU A 301 8.65 21.76 7.35
N PRO A 302 9.66 21.01 6.89
CA PRO A 302 10.14 19.85 7.64
C PRO A 302 10.74 20.31 8.99
N PRO A 303 10.89 19.40 9.97
CA PRO A 303 11.61 19.67 11.20
C PRO A 303 13.03 20.16 10.89
N GLY A 304 13.62 20.94 11.78
CA GLY A 304 15.03 21.32 11.64
C GLY A 304 15.93 20.09 11.74
N ALA A 305 17.05 20.03 11.02
CA ALA A 305 17.94 18.87 11.02
C ALA A 305 18.50 18.48 12.41
N GLN A 306 18.47 19.40 13.37
CA GLN A 306 18.91 19.19 14.77
C GLN A 306 17.76 18.78 15.70
N GLN A 307 16.52 18.74 15.20
CA GLN A 307 15.34 18.35 15.98
C GLN A 307 15.19 16.83 15.97
N LYS A 308 14.80 16.26 17.11
CA LYS A 308 14.66 14.80 17.28
C LYS A 308 13.70 14.16 16.26
N GLN A 309 12.65 14.87 15.85
CA GLN A 309 11.64 14.40 14.90
C GLN A 309 12.08 14.39 13.44
N PHE A 310 13.23 15.01 13.10
CA PHE A 310 13.69 15.10 11.72
C PHE A 310 13.81 13.73 11.07
N HIS A 311 14.38 12.75 11.80
CA HIS A 311 14.56 11.41 11.29
C HIS A 311 13.22 10.77 10.92
N SER A 312 12.23 10.83 11.80
CA SER A 312 10.92 10.23 11.61
C SER A 312 10.13 10.89 10.48
N ALA A 313 10.18 12.23 10.37
CA ALA A 313 9.61 12.97 9.24
C ALA A 313 10.30 12.61 7.91
N TRP A 314 11.63 12.42 7.94
CA TRP A 314 12.39 11.98 6.77
C TRP A 314 12.01 10.56 6.34
N LEU A 315 11.83 9.62 7.27
CA LEU A 315 11.34 8.27 6.94
C LEU A 315 9.94 8.31 6.29
N LEU A 316 9.02 9.12 6.82
CA LEU A 316 7.68 9.31 6.23
C LEU A 316 7.76 9.82 4.78
N SER A 317 8.60 10.81 4.48
CA SER A 317 8.78 11.31 3.10
C SER A 317 9.27 10.24 2.12
N ARG A 318 9.84 9.13 2.64
CA ARG A 318 10.45 8.06 1.87
C ARG A 318 9.56 6.81 1.74
N CYS A 319 8.56 6.62 2.60
CA CYS A 319 7.82 5.36 2.64
C CYS A 319 7.01 5.09 1.37
N MET A 320 6.57 6.14 0.66
CA MET A 320 5.82 6.04 -0.61
C MET A 320 6.68 6.12 -1.87
N GLN A 321 8.02 6.20 -1.75
CA GLN A 321 8.92 6.42 -2.88
C GLN A 321 8.81 5.35 -3.95
N GLU A 322 8.74 4.07 -3.59
CA GLU A 322 8.60 3.00 -4.57
C GLU A 322 7.30 3.12 -5.39
N THR A 323 6.22 3.62 -4.79
CA THR A 323 4.95 3.86 -5.48
C THR A 323 5.05 5.06 -6.42
N LEU A 324 5.58 6.18 -5.94
CA LEU A 324 5.78 7.39 -6.74
C LEU A 324 6.74 7.13 -7.93
N GLN A 325 7.81 6.37 -7.71
CA GLN A 325 8.74 5.98 -8.77
C GLN A 325 8.08 5.08 -9.82
N ARG A 326 7.19 4.16 -9.43
CA ARG A 326 6.38 3.40 -10.41
C ARG A 326 5.48 4.32 -11.23
N TYR A 327 4.86 5.31 -10.59
CA TYR A 327 4.00 6.27 -11.29
C TYR A 327 4.82 7.08 -12.28
N ALA A 328 5.99 7.58 -11.87
CA ALA A 328 6.92 8.30 -12.71
C ALA A 328 7.34 7.50 -13.96
N VAL A 329 7.62 6.20 -13.81
CA VAL A 329 7.96 5.31 -14.95
C VAL A 329 6.83 5.30 -15.99
N VAL A 330 5.60 5.02 -15.56
CA VAL A 330 4.45 4.89 -16.45
C VAL A 330 4.12 6.24 -17.11
N LEU A 331 4.10 7.32 -16.32
CA LEU A 331 3.81 8.67 -16.81
C LEU A 331 4.88 9.17 -17.79
N THR A 332 6.16 8.84 -17.56
CA THR A 332 7.25 9.19 -18.50
C THR A 332 7.14 8.46 -19.83
N ILE A 333 6.75 7.18 -19.82
CA ILE A 333 6.54 6.43 -21.07
C ILE A 333 5.35 7.01 -21.84
N LEU A 334 4.25 7.29 -21.14
CA LEU A 334 3.06 7.91 -21.73
C LEU A 334 3.37 9.28 -22.34
N ASP A 335 4.12 10.12 -21.63
CA ASP A 335 4.53 11.44 -22.13
C ASP A 335 5.39 11.36 -23.39
N ARG A 336 6.30 10.38 -23.49
CA ARG A 336 7.16 10.24 -24.67
C ARG A 336 6.46 9.67 -25.88
N GLU A 337 5.68 8.61 -25.69
CA GLU A 337 5.02 7.91 -26.79
C GLU A 337 3.79 8.68 -27.28
N LYS A 338 3.20 9.53 -26.41
CA LYS A 338 1.96 10.33 -26.58
C LYS A 338 0.69 9.50 -26.85
N THR A 339 0.80 8.44 -27.64
CA THR A 339 -0.23 7.44 -27.90
C THR A 339 0.38 6.04 -27.85
N ILE A 340 -0.12 5.16 -26.98
CA ILE A 340 0.43 3.82 -26.78
C ILE A 340 -0.65 2.80 -26.46
N SER A 341 -0.53 1.57 -26.98
CA SER A 341 -1.44 0.50 -26.60
C SER A 341 -1.20 0.06 -25.16
N ARG A 342 -2.27 -0.30 -24.43
CA ARG A 342 -2.18 -0.74 -23.03
C ARG A 342 -1.17 -1.88 -22.84
N SER A 343 -1.15 -2.87 -23.73
CA SER A 343 -0.23 -4.01 -23.64
C SER A 343 1.24 -3.60 -23.80
N THR A 344 1.52 -2.65 -24.70
CA THR A 344 2.88 -2.15 -24.90
C THR A 344 3.31 -1.32 -23.69
N LEU A 345 2.43 -0.45 -23.18
CA LEU A 345 2.70 0.35 -21.99
C LEU A 345 3.02 -0.54 -20.76
N GLU A 346 2.21 -1.57 -20.50
CA GLU A 346 2.45 -2.52 -19.42
C GLU A 346 3.81 -3.22 -19.56
N ARG A 347 4.16 -3.64 -20.79
CA ARG A 347 5.42 -4.33 -21.07
C ARG A 347 6.63 -3.41 -20.90
N THR A 348 6.61 -2.23 -21.50
CA THR A 348 7.71 -1.27 -21.44
C THR A 348 7.91 -0.75 -20.02
N SER A 349 6.82 -0.42 -19.32
CA SER A 349 6.88 0.02 -17.91
C SER A 349 7.53 -1.02 -17.02
N LYS A 350 7.18 -2.30 -17.21
CA LYS A 350 7.81 -3.40 -16.48
C LYS A 350 9.32 -3.50 -16.76
N GLN A 351 9.74 -3.42 -18.03
CA GLN A 351 11.15 -3.51 -18.40
C GLN A 351 11.98 -2.37 -17.81
N VAL A 352 11.45 -1.14 -17.83
CA VAL A 352 12.10 0.02 -17.19
C VAL A 352 12.17 -0.18 -15.69
N ALA A 353 11.07 -0.59 -15.05
CA ALA A 353 11.04 -0.82 -13.62
C ALA A 353 12.04 -1.91 -13.17
N GLU A 354 12.18 -3.01 -13.92
CA GLU A 354 13.20 -4.05 -13.66
C GLU A 354 14.63 -3.49 -13.75
N ARG A 355 14.90 -2.66 -14.76
CA ARG A 355 16.21 -2.00 -14.92
C ARG A 355 16.50 -1.04 -13.77
N LEU A 356 15.54 -0.21 -13.39
CA LEU A 356 15.67 0.74 -12.28
C LEU A 356 15.85 0.03 -10.94
N SER A 357 15.10 -1.06 -10.72
CA SER A 357 15.27 -1.90 -9.53
C SER A 357 16.70 -2.45 -9.43
N THR A 358 17.30 -2.83 -10.56
CA THR A 358 18.70 -3.27 -10.61
C THR A 358 19.69 -2.13 -10.35
N LEU A 359 19.47 -0.96 -10.96
CA LEU A 359 20.39 0.19 -10.86
C LEU A 359 20.42 0.83 -9.46
N TYR A 360 19.25 0.95 -8.83
CA TYR A 360 19.09 1.63 -7.53
C TYR A 360 18.93 0.66 -6.36
N GLY A 361 19.09 -0.65 -6.59
CA GLY A 361 19.01 -1.68 -5.55
C GLY A 361 17.63 -1.84 -4.92
N LEU A 362 16.56 -1.44 -5.61
CA LEU A 362 15.18 -1.61 -5.11
C LEU A 362 14.87 -3.09 -5.03
N SER A 363 14.68 -3.60 -3.81
CA SER A 363 14.53 -5.04 -3.55
C SER A 363 13.08 -5.52 -3.54
N SER A 364 12.12 -4.62 -3.70
CA SER A 364 10.69 -4.86 -3.53
C SER A 364 10.06 -5.46 -4.79
N PRO A 365 9.54 -6.71 -4.75
CA PRO A 365 9.00 -7.41 -5.93
C PRO A 365 7.82 -6.70 -6.60
N GLU A 366 7.07 -5.89 -5.86
CA GLU A 366 5.95 -5.11 -6.36
C GLU A 366 6.36 -3.98 -7.32
N PHE A 367 7.63 -3.58 -7.33
CA PHE A 367 8.10 -2.47 -8.15
C PHE A 367 7.88 -2.70 -9.66
N TYR A 368 7.96 -3.95 -10.09
CA TYR A 368 7.74 -4.39 -11.47
C TYR A 368 6.62 -5.44 -11.60
N ASP A 369 5.71 -5.50 -10.61
CA ASP A 369 4.56 -6.41 -10.66
C ASP A 369 3.55 -5.95 -11.72
N LYS A 370 3.16 -6.90 -12.58
CA LYS A 370 2.25 -6.63 -13.70
C LYS A 370 0.88 -6.15 -13.23
N ASN A 371 0.34 -6.72 -12.15
CA ASN A 371 -1.01 -6.37 -11.69
C ASN A 371 -1.02 -4.98 -11.06
N VAL A 372 0.03 -4.61 -10.33
CA VAL A 372 0.19 -3.25 -9.77
C VAL A 372 0.24 -2.22 -10.90
N LEU A 373 1.08 -2.43 -11.92
CA LEU A 373 1.16 -1.53 -13.08
C LEU A 373 -0.16 -1.45 -13.86
N SER A 374 -0.81 -2.59 -14.11
CA SER A 374 -2.09 -2.63 -14.83
C SER A 374 -3.23 -1.96 -14.05
N SER A 375 -3.22 -2.09 -12.71
CA SER A 375 -4.16 -1.39 -11.83
C SER A 375 -3.96 0.12 -11.91
N PHE A 376 -2.71 0.59 -11.88
CA PHE A 376 -2.39 2.01 -12.02
C PHE A 376 -2.83 2.58 -13.37
N ILE A 377 -2.52 1.90 -14.48
CA ILE A 377 -2.94 2.33 -15.82
C ILE A 377 -4.48 2.40 -15.92
N SER A 378 -5.18 1.45 -15.29
CA SER A 378 -6.65 1.49 -15.22
C SER A 378 -7.13 2.68 -14.40
N ALA A 379 -6.49 2.98 -13.27
CA ALA A 379 -6.82 4.13 -12.43
C ALA A 379 -6.62 5.45 -13.17
N LEU A 380 -5.55 5.59 -13.96
CA LEU A 380 -5.32 6.78 -14.79
C LEU A 380 -6.47 6.98 -15.78
N LYS A 381 -6.89 5.92 -16.48
CA LYS A 381 -8.02 5.97 -17.41
C LYS A 381 -9.35 6.28 -16.70
N ASP A 382 -9.65 5.59 -15.59
CA ASP A 382 -10.91 5.74 -14.86
C ASP A 382 -11.06 7.15 -14.26
N ASN A 383 -9.95 7.86 -14.01
CA ASN A 383 -9.92 9.23 -13.50
C ASN A 383 -9.62 10.27 -14.59
N HIS A 384 -9.81 9.91 -15.87
CA HIS A 384 -9.69 10.83 -17.01
C HIS A 384 -8.32 11.49 -17.22
N TRP A 385 -7.24 10.90 -16.68
CA TRP A 385 -5.87 11.30 -16.99
C TRP A 385 -5.40 10.73 -18.34
N LEU A 386 -6.17 9.83 -18.95
CA LEU A 386 -5.87 9.24 -20.25
C LEU A 386 -7.12 9.19 -21.11
N ASP A 387 -6.99 9.67 -22.34
CA ASP A 387 -8.00 9.51 -23.37
C ASP A 387 -7.90 8.13 -24.02
N SER A 388 -9.03 7.61 -24.50
CA SER A 388 -9.05 6.40 -25.34
C SER A 388 -9.24 6.81 -26.80
N ALA A 389 -8.31 6.42 -27.66
CA ALA A 389 -8.47 6.57 -29.10
C ALA A 389 -9.47 5.56 -29.67
N GLU A 390 -9.91 5.77 -30.91
CA GLU A 390 -10.89 4.91 -31.60
C GLU A 390 -10.43 3.44 -31.74
N ASP A 391 -9.11 3.21 -31.81
CA ASP A 391 -8.49 1.88 -31.88
C ASP A 391 -8.26 1.23 -30.50
N GLY A 392 -8.64 1.91 -29.42
CA GLY A 392 -8.43 1.46 -28.04
C GLY A 392 -7.04 1.75 -27.47
N SER A 393 -6.18 2.49 -28.19
CA SER A 393 -4.93 3.01 -27.64
C SER A 393 -5.17 4.11 -26.60
N LEU A 394 -4.19 4.29 -25.70
CA LEU A 394 -4.23 5.29 -24.65
C LEU A 394 -3.49 6.54 -25.12
N LYS A 395 -4.15 7.69 -25.03
CA LYS A 395 -3.59 8.98 -25.44
C LYS A 395 -3.32 9.85 -24.21
N TYR A 396 -2.16 10.49 -24.20
CA TYR A 396 -1.71 11.42 -23.18
C TYR A 396 -2.54 12.72 -23.23
N SER A 397 -3.09 13.13 -22.09
CA SER A 397 -3.86 14.38 -21.94
C SER A 397 -3.02 15.50 -21.31
N GLU A 398 -3.50 16.74 -21.34
CA GLU A 398 -2.84 17.88 -20.69
C GLU A 398 -2.84 17.72 -19.16
N GLU A 399 -3.92 17.17 -18.60
CA GLU A 399 -4.00 16.88 -17.16
C GLU A 399 -2.92 15.87 -16.74
N CYS A 400 -2.62 14.89 -17.60
CA CYS A 400 -1.56 13.92 -17.35
C CYS A 400 -0.17 14.57 -17.23
N GLU A 401 0.04 15.72 -17.89
CA GLU A 401 1.28 16.50 -17.79
C GLU A 401 1.46 17.11 -16.41
N GLY A 402 0.45 17.78 -15.87
CA GLY A 402 0.51 18.31 -14.50
C GLY A 402 0.75 17.21 -13.47
N LEU A 403 0.04 16.08 -13.59
CA LEU A 403 0.25 14.92 -12.72
C LEU A 403 1.69 14.37 -12.83
N ARG A 404 2.26 14.33 -14.03
CA ARG A 404 3.64 13.88 -14.25
C ARG A 404 4.62 14.82 -13.58
N GLU A 405 4.47 16.13 -13.73
CA GLU A 405 5.35 17.13 -13.10
C GLU A 405 5.33 16.98 -11.58
N ASP A 406 4.14 16.88 -10.98
CA ASP A 406 3.96 16.65 -9.55
C ASP A 406 4.67 15.36 -9.10
N VAL A 407 4.43 14.23 -9.76
CA VAL A 407 5.05 12.95 -9.41
C VAL A 407 6.58 12.99 -9.57
N MET A 408 7.08 13.62 -10.63
CA MET A 408 8.53 13.74 -10.90
C MET A 408 9.22 14.59 -9.82
N ALA A 409 8.56 15.62 -9.28
CA ALA A 409 9.10 16.43 -8.19
C ALA A 409 9.23 15.64 -6.88
N LEU A 410 8.42 14.61 -6.66
CA LEU A 410 8.39 13.84 -5.40
C LEU A 410 9.37 12.66 -5.36
N ILE A 411 9.93 12.24 -6.50
CA ILE A 411 10.87 11.11 -6.56
C ILE A 411 12.32 11.56 -6.36
N TRP A 412 13.24 10.60 -6.19
CA TRP A 412 14.67 10.91 -6.05
C TRP A 412 15.21 11.62 -7.30
N PRO A 413 16.00 12.71 -7.16
CA PRO A 413 16.53 13.45 -8.29
C PRO A 413 17.33 12.58 -9.27
N GLU A 414 18.11 11.62 -8.77
CA GLU A 414 18.89 10.71 -9.61
C GLU A 414 17.98 9.80 -10.45
N MET A 415 16.81 9.44 -9.93
CA MET A 415 15.80 8.64 -10.65
C MET A 415 15.07 9.49 -11.69
N ALA A 416 14.66 10.71 -11.33
CA ALA A 416 14.01 11.64 -12.24
C ALA A 416 14.91 11.93 -13.45
N GLN A 417 16.18 12.26 -13.20
CA GLN A 417 17.17 12.48 -14.24
C GLN A 417 17.39 11.24 -15.11
N HIS A 418 17.43 10.03 -14.50
CA HIS A 418 17.56 8.82 -15.29
C HIS A 418 16.37 8.60 -16.21
N LEU A 419 15.15 8.75 -15.69
CA LEU A 419 13.92 8.62 -16.47
C LEU A 419 13.90 9.57 -17.66
N GLU A 420 14.31 10.83 -17.48
CA GLU A 420 14.42 11.83 -18.55
C GLU A 420 15.47 11.50 -19.62
N ASN A 421 16.52 10.76 -19.26
CA ASN A 421 17.63 10.43 -20.15
C ASN A 421 17.59 9.00 -20.74
N VAL A 422 16.69 8.13 -20.27
CA VAL A 422 16.56 6.77 -20.80
C VAL A 422 16.19 6.83 -22.28
N ALA A 423 17.09 6.43 -23.17
CA ALA A 423 16.74 6.18 -24.57
C ALA A 423 15.86 4.91 -24.64
N PHE A 424 14.62 5.07 -25.07
CA PHE A 424 13.76 3.94 -25.44
C PHE A 424 14.19 3.45 -26.83
N HIS A 425 15.02 2.41 -26.88
CA HIS A 425 15.33 1.76 -28.16
C HIS A 425 14.10 0.95 -28.58
N HIS A 426 13.47 1.37 -29.70
CA HIS A 426 12.30 0.73 -30.30
C HIS A 426 12.58 -0.69 -30.81
#